data_AF-A0A7J5XHZ8-F1
#
_entry.id   AF-A0A7J5XHZ8-F1
#
_cell.length_a   1.000
_cell.length_b   1.000
_cell.length_c   1.000
_cell.angle_alpha   90.00
_cell.angle_beta   90.00
_cell.angle_gamma   90.00
#
_symmetry.space_group_name_H-M   'P 1'
#
loop_
_entity.id
_entity.type
_entity.pdbx_description
1 polymer ?
#
loop_
_entity_poly.entity_id
_entity_poly.type
_entity_poly.pdbx_seq_one_letter_code
_entity_poly.pdbx_strand_id
1 'polypeptide(L)'
;MEEEAACLMTEEEAGPSTQAAANEGPQPLPENAEEQATTVEEKLQSQQRRIMQLEIQLEESKAKQSYCRDKYSASQLSEKVLRMETGLPDRDTFSAVCEYVARFEGSITYPEALNYTHLHLAALFHCGESTVRNVIVTFIEVLHKLLFKDIMSTVPSREKNKTSLPSSFRHMQNCRMIVDCTDIKIAIPKQMDIQKETYSAYRGMHSFKLLLG
;
A
#
# COMPACT_ATOMS: atom_id res chain seq x y z
N MET A 1 -22.63 -6.35 -64.68
CA MET A 1 -23.18 -5.00 -64.91
C MET A 1 -21.97 -4.10 -64.83
N GLU A 2 -21.45 -3.70 -65.99
CA GLU A 2 -20.18 -2.98 -66.23
C GLU A 2 -18.88 -3.68 -65.71
N GLU A 3 -17.82 -4.01 -66.48
CA GLU A 3 -17.33 -3.68 -67.84
C GLU A 3 -16.63 -2.32 -67.97
N GLU A 4 -15.48 -2.12 -68.68
CA GLU A 4 -14.61 -3.03 -69.48
C GLU A 4 -13.42 -3.62 -68.65
N ALA A 5 -12.12 -3.78 -68.98
CA ALA A 5 -11.15 -3.54 -70.11
C ALA A 5 -10.05 -4.67 -70.06
N ALA A 6 -9.15 -5.01 -71.01
CA ALA A 6 -8.40 -4.36 -72.11
C ALA A 6 -7.22 -3.45 -71.67
N CYS A 7 -6.01 -3.45 -72.27
CA CYS A 7 -5.37 -4.23 -73.37
C CYS A 7 -3.84 -4.31 -73.08
N LEU A 8 -3.03 -5.40 -73.16
CA LEU A 8 -2.69 -6.44 -74.17
C LEU A 8 -1.63 -6.05 -75.25
N MET A 9 -0.47 -6.76 -75.23
CA MET A 9 0.65 -6.80 -76.21
C MET A 9 1.49 -5.50 -76.36
N THR A 10 2.74 -5.46 -76.86
CA THR A 10 3.58 -6.41 -77.66
C THR A 10 5.03 -6.57 -77.14
N GLU A 11 5.80 -7.47 -77.76
CA GLU A 11 7.24 -7.74 -77.57
C GLU A 11 8.15 -6.80 -78.39
N GLU A 12 9.41 -6.58 -77.98
CA GLU A 12 10.55 -6.38 -78.90
C GLU A 12 11.90 -6.75 -78.23
N GLU A 13 12.81 -7.39 -78.97
CA GLU A 13 14.13 -7.89 -78.50
C GLU A 13 15.23 -7.36 -79.44
N ALA A 14 16.20 -6.59 -78.92
CA ALA A 14 17.33 -6.08 -79.71
C ALA A 14 18.54 -5.68 -78.84
N GLY A 15 19.66 -6.39 -78.99
CA GLY A 15 21.00 -5.89 -78.66
C GLY A 15 21.75 -5.40 -79.92
N PRO A 16 23.10 -5.28 -79.90
CA PRO A 16 24.02 -5.39 -78.77
C PRO A 16 25.05 -4.22 -78.70
N SER A 17 26.00 -4.31 -77.76
CA SER A 17 27.48 -4.29 -78.03
C SER A 17 28.36 -3.43 -77.11
N THR A 18 29.60 -3.93 -76.90
CA THR A 18 30.86 -3.18 -76.76
C THR A 18 31.25 -2.53 -75.42
N GLN A 19 32.26 -3.16 -74.78
CA GLN A 19 33.30 -2.61 -73.88
C GLN A 19 32.95 -2.29 -72.39
N ALA A 20 33.84 -2.54 -71.41
CA ALA A 20 35.16 -3.21 -71.43
C ALA A 20 35.61 -3.72 -70.03
N ALA A 21 36.64 -4.57 -70.05
CA ALA A 21 37.59 -4.90 -68.96
C ALA A 21 37.06 -5.61 -67.68
N ALA A 22 37.83 -6.60 -67.22
CA ALA A 22 37.60 -7.34 -65.99
C ALA A 22 38.51 -6.86 -64.85
N ASN A 23 38.11 -7.10 -63.59
CA ASN A 23 38.93 -7.92 -62.69
C ASN A 23 38.08 -8.51 -61.53
N GLU A 24 38.63 -9.49 -60.81
CA GLU A 24 37.95 -10.17 -59.70
C GLU A 24 37.96 -9.37 -58.38
N GLY A 25 36.95 -9.61 -57.54
CA GLY A 25 36.87 -9.11 -56.16
C GLY A 25 35.87 -9.94 -55.33
N PRO A 26 36.10 -10.17 -54.01
CA PRO A 26 35.22 -11.02 -53.21
C PRO A 26 33.81 -10.44 -53.01
N GLN A 27 32.81 -11.32 -52.96
CA GLN A 27 31.44 -10.95 -52.57
C GLN A 27 31.37 -10.55 -51.09
N PRO A 28 30.68 -9.45 -50.72
CA PRO A 28 30.30 -9.17 -49.34
C PRO A 28 29.32 -10.23 -48.79
N LEU A 29 29.44 -10.52 -47.50
CA LEU A 29 28.53 -11.40 -46.75
C LEU A 29 27.28 -10.62 -46.26
N PRO A 30 26.16 -11.30 -45.93
CA PRO A 30 24.87 -10.63 -45.74
C PRO A 30 24.75 -9.82 -44.43
N GLU A 31 24.40 -8.55 -44.58
CA GLU A 31 24.45 -7.47 -43.58
C GLU A 31 23.33 -7.51 -42.50
N ASN A 32 22.47 -8.52 -42.49
CA ASN A 32 21.21 -8.56 -41.71
C ASN A 32 21.22 -9.60 -40.55
N ALA A 33 22.38 -10.15 -40.20
CA ALA A 33 22.51 -11.10 -39.08
C ALA A 33 22.86 -10.40 -37.75
N GLU A 34 23.69 -9.37 -37.80
CA GLU A 34 24.34 -8.79 -36.61
C GLU A 34 23.38 -7.89 -35.80
N GLU A 35 22.56 -7.08 -36.46
CA GLU A 35 21.59 -6.18 -35.82
C GLU A 35 20.45 -6.92 -35.08
N GLN A 36 20.13 -8.15 -35.54
CA GLN A 36 19.18 -9.02 -34.85
C GLN A 36 19.84 -9.72 -33.64
N ALA A 37 21.14 -10.07 -33.74
CA ALA A 37 21.89 -10.68 -32.64
C ALA A 37 22.06 -9.73 -31.46
N THR A 38 22.49 -8.48 -31.70
CA THR A 38 22.63 -7.45 -30.65
C THR A 38 21.31 -7.21 -29.93
N THR A 39 20.21 -7.08 -30.68
CA THR A 39 18.85 -6.92 -30.14
C THR A 39 18.41 -8.07 -29.23
N VAL A 40 18.91 -9.29 -29.46
CA VAL A 40 18.64 -10.48 -28.62
C VAL A 40 19.54 -10.52 -27.39
N GLU A 41 20.83 -10.19 -27.53
CA GLU A 41 21.76 -10.11 -26.38
C GLU A 41 21.38 -8.99 -25.41
N GLU A 42 20.98 -7.82 -25.88
CA GLU A 42 20.47 -6.74 -25.03
C GLU A 42 19.23 -7.17 -24.24
N LYS A 43 18.31 -7.91 -24.88
CA LYS A 43 17.13 -8.49 -24.21
C LYS A 43 17.54 -9.51 -23.16
N LEU A 44 18.47 -10.43 -23.47
CA LEU A 44 18.98 -11.42 -22.53
C LEU A 44 19.64 -10.76 -21.30
N GLN A 45 20.50 -9.76 -21.52
CA GLN A 45 21.09 -8.97 -20.44
C GLN A 45 20.02 -8.20 -19.64
N SER A 46 18.98 -7.68 -20.29
CA SER A 46 17.87 -6.99 -19.59
C SER A 46 17.10 -7.95 -18.68
N GLN A 47 16.90 -9.20 -19.10
CA GLN A 47 16.27 -10.25 -18.30
C GLN A 47 17.18 -10.68 -17.14
N GLN A 48 18.48 -10.89 -17.37
CA GLN A 48 19.45 -11.20 -16.31
C GLN A 48 19.50 -10.09 -15.24
N ARG A 49 19.57 -8.81 -15.65
CA ARG A 49 19.49 -7.65 -14.73
C ARG A 49 18.18 -7.65 -13.93
N ARG A 50 17.05 -8.02 -14.55
CA ARG A 50 15.74 -8.08 -13.87
C ARG A 50 15.61 -9.27 -12.91
N ILE A 51 16.18 -10.43 -13.24
CA ILE A 51 16.24 -11.59 -12.33
C ILE A 51 17.02 -11.22 -11.08
N MET A 52 18.23 -10.67 -11.23
CA MET A 52 19.07 -10.23 -10.12
C MET A 52 18.36 -9.20 -9.20
N GLN A 53 17.62 -8.25 -9.78
CA GLN A 53 16.80 -7.31 -9.01
C GLN A 53 15.66 -7.98 -8.24
N LEU A 54 14.99 -8.98 -8.84
CA LEU A 54 13.93 -9.75 -8.19
C LEU A 54 14.46 -10.65 -7.07
N GLU A 55 15.66 -11.22 -7.22
CA GLU A 55 16.34 -12.00 -6.17
C GLU A 55 16.68 -11.13 -4.96
N ILE A 56 17.22 -9.92 -5.18
CA ILE A 56 17.50 -8.94 -4.11
C ILE A 56 16.21 -8.52 -3.42
N GLN A 57 15.14 -8.20 -4.17
CA GLN A 57 13.84 -7.84 -3.60
C GLN A 57 13.18 -8.99 -2.83
N LEU A 58 13.34 -10.23 -3.30
CA LEU A 58 12.86 -11.43 -2.62
C LEU A 58 13.58 -11.65 -1.29
N GLU A 59 14.90 -11.48 -1.25
CA GLU A 59 15.67 -11.66 -0.02
C GLU A 59 15.43 -10.53 0.98
N GLU A 60 15.31 -9.27 0.52
CA GLU A 60 14.80 -8.16 1.34
C GLU A 60 13.40 -8.46 1.91
N SER A 61 12.51 -9.05 1.10
CA SER A 61 11.15 -9.40 1.52
C SER A 61 11.15 -10.49 2.58
N LYS A 62 11.93 -11.57 2.41
CA LYS A 62 12.14 -12.62 3.42
C LYS A 62 12.73 -12.05 4.71
N ALA A 63 13.73 -11.17 4.62
CA ALA A 63 14.36 -10.55 5.79
C ALA A 63 13.34 -9.70 6.59
N LYS A 64 12.51 -8.91 5.89
CA LYS A 64 11.41 -8.15 6.50
C LYS A 64 10.35 -9.09 7.11
N GLN A 65 9.98 -10.16 6.42
CA GLN A 65 9.00 -11.15 6.90
C GLN A 65 9.49 -11.89 8.15
N SER A 66 10.76 -12.33 8.18
CA SER A 66 11.36 -12.95 9.37
C SER A 66 11.43 -11.93 10.51
N TYR A 67 11.92 -10.70 10.28
CA TYR A 67 11.94 -9.66 11.30
C TYR A 67 10.55 -9.40 11.90
N CYS A 68 9.50 -9.31 11.07
CA CYS A 68 8.13 -9.15 11.54
C CYS A 68 7.67 -10.34 12.39
N ARG A 69 7.87 -11.58 11.94
CA ARG A 69 7.53 -12.79 12.72
C ARG A 69 8.33 -12.85 14.03
N ASP A 70 9.62 -12.51 13.98
CA ASP A 70 10.57 -12.69 15.06
C ASP A 70 10.59 -11.50 16.06
N LYS A 71 9.72 -10.49 15.86
CA LYS A 71 9.48 -9.36 16.78
C LYS A 71 8.02 -9.05 17.11
N TYR A 72 7.07 -9.43 16.26
CA TYR A 72 5.65 -9.10 16.42
C TYR A 72 4.72 -10.33 16.42
N SER A 73 5.25 -11.56 16.41
CA SER A 73 4.41 -12.75 16.58
C SER A 73 3.82 -12.83 17.99
N ALA A 74 2.51 -13.07 18.07
CA ALA A 74 1.80 -13.39 19.30
C ALA A 74 2.39 -14.60 20.04
N SER A 75 3.06 -15.53 19.33
CA SER A 75 3.76 -16.66 19.96
C SER A 75 4.91 -16.25 20.90
N GLN A 76 5.49 -15.05 20.74
CA GLN A 76 6.54 -14.53 21.62
C GLN A 76 6.00 -13.70 22.79
N LEU A 77 4.73 -13.29 22.76
CA LEU A 77 4.12 -12.50 23.83
C LEU A 77 3.97 -13.35 25.10
N SER A 78 4.17 -12.73 26.27
CA SER A 78 3.86 -13.38 27.55
C SER A 78 2.35 -13.56 27.72
N GLU A 79 1.93 -14.56 28.49
CA GLU A 79 0.50 -14.86 28.71
C GLU A 79 -0.26 -13.67 29.31
N LYS A 80 0.40 -12.90 30.20
CA LYS A 80 -0.17 -11.66 30.71
C LYS A 80 -0.47 -10.65 29.60
N VAL A 81 0.42 -10.50 28.61
CA VAL A 81 0.19 -9.60 27.47
C VAL A 81 -0.87 -10.18 26.54
N LEU A 82 -0.81 -11.47 26.18
CA LEU A 82 -1.87 -12.11 25.39
C LEU A 82 -3.26 -11.90 26.00
N ARG A 83 -3.40 -12.11 27.32
CA ARG A 83 -4.66 -11.91 28.03
C ARG A 83 -5.10 -10.45 28.12
N MET A 84 -4.18 -9.49 28.18
CA MET A 84 -4.51 -8.06 28.15
C MET A 84 -4.95 -7.58 26.77
N GLU A 85 -4.25 -7.98 25.70
CA GLU A 85 -4.54 -7.51 24.33
C GLU A 85 -5.70 -8.28 23.66
N THR A 86 -5.95 -9.54 24.02
CA THR A 86 -6.97 -10.41 23.37
C THR A 86 -8.15 -10.77 24.26
N GLY A 87 -8.03 -10.57 25.58
CA GLY A 87 -9.02 -11.02 26.57
C GLY A 87 -9.04 -12.53 26.85
N LEU A 88 -8.34 -13.35 26.04
CA LEU A 88 -8.34 -14.81 26.17
C LEU A 88 -7.54 -15.27 27.41
N PRO A 89 -7.92 -16.39 28.05
CA PRO A 89 -7.34 -16.81 29.33
C PRO A 89 -5.86 -17.20 29.25
N ASP A 90 -5.46 -17.86 28.17
CA ASP A 90 -4.18 -18.55 28.00
C ASP A 90 -3.78 -18.66 26.52
N ARG A 91 -2.55 -19.16 26.28
CA ARG A 91 -1.97 -19.33 24.93
C ARG A 91 -2.65 -20.41 24.10
N ASP A 92 -3.13 -21.48 24.72
CA ASP A 92 -3.67 -22.64 24.01
C ASP A 92 -5.06 -22.29 23.46
N THR A 93 -5.86 -21.56 24.23
CA THR A 93 -7.13 -20.95 23.78
C THR A 93 -6.90 -19.96 22.64
N PHE A 94 -5.89 -19.09 22.74
CA PHE A 94 -5.52 -18.19 21.64
C PHE A 94 -5.12 -18.97 20.37
N SER A 95 -4.29 -20.01 20.51
CA SER A 95 -3.82 -20.81 19.38
C SER A 95 -4.98 -21.58 18.72
N ALA A 96 -5.88 -22.18 19.51
CA ALA A 96 -7.07 -22.86 19.00
C ALA A 96 -8.02 -21.90 18.26
N VAL A 97 -8.17 -20.65 18.72
CA VAL A 97 -8.92 -19.61 18.00
C VAL A 97 -8.23 -19.27 16.67
N CYS A 98 -6.92 -19.05 16.66
CA CYS A 98 -6.16 -18.81 15.42
C CYS A 98 -6.27 -19.98 14.43
N GLU A 99 -6.13 -21.23 14.88
CA GLU A 99 -6.28 -22.44 14.05
C GLU A 99 -7.71 -22.65 13.54
N TYR A 100 -8.73 -22.25 14.30
CA TYR A 100 -10.11 -22.27 13.84
C TYR A 100 -10.34 -21.22 12.75
N VAL A 101 -9.86 -19.99 12.99
CA VAL A 101 -9.99 -18.85 12.07
C VAL A 101 -9.22 -19.07 10.76
N ALA A 102 -8.03 -19.67 10.80
CA ALA A 102 -7.21 -19.98 9.63
C ALA A 102 -7.93 -20.90 8.61
N ARG A 103 -8.88 -21.74 9.05
CA ARG A 103 -9.70 -22.60 8.16
C ARG A 103 -10.59 -21.79 7.20
N PHE A 104 -10.77 -20.50 7.50
CA PHE A 104 -11.56 -19.56 6.71
C PHE A 104 -10.71 -18.42 6.14
N GLU A 105 -9.37 -18.52 6.13
CA GLU A 105 -8.45 -17.45 5.71
C GLU A 105 -8.73 -16.94 4.28
N GLY A 106 -9.14 -17.82 3.35
CA GLY A 106 -9.59 -17.46 2.00
C GLY A 106 -11.02 -16.93 1.89
N SER A 107 -11.74 -16.76 3.00
CA SER A 107 -13.14 -16.27 3.06
C SER A 107 -13.35 -15.15 4.09
N ILE A 108 -12.44 -14.98 5.05
CA ILE A 108 -12.42 -13.84 5.96
C ILE A 108 -11.72 -12.68 5.25
N THR A 109 -12.52 -11.83 4.61
CA THR A 109 -12.08 -10.48 4.27
C THR A 109 -11.89 -9.69 5.56
N TYR A 110 -10.69 -9.73 6.14
CA TYR A 110 -10.31 -8.86 7.25
C TYR A 110 -10.40 -7.40 6.78
N PRO A 111 -11.30 -6.56 7.34
CA PRO A 111 -11.32 -5.16 7.00
C PRO A 111 -10.08 -4.49 7.61
N GLU A 112 -9.34 -3.73 6.81
CA GLU A 112 -8.26 -2.88 7.31
C GLU A 112 -8.86 -1.86 8.29
N ALA A 113 -8.53 -2.02 9.57
CA ALA A 113 -9.23 -1.44 10.73
C ALA A 113 -10.69 -1.92 10.92
N LEU A 114 -11.13 -1.94 12.19
CA LEU A 114 -12.39 -2.52 12.69
C LEU A 114 -13.64 -1.73 12.25
N ASN A 115 -13.98 -1.84 10.96
CA ASN A 115 -15.14 -1.20 10.34
C ASN A 115 -16.44 -1.96 10.66
N TYR A 116 -16.85 -1.95 11.93
CA TYR A 116 -18.11 -2.54 12.37
C TYR A 116 -19.31 -1.81 11.76
N THR A 117 -20.21 -2.57 11.13
CA THR A 117 -21.50 -2.02 10.65
C THR A 117 -22.39 -1.63 11.83
N HIS A 118 -23.29 -0.66 11.62
CA HIS A 118 -24.25 -0.27 12.67
C HIS A 118 -25.07 -1.47 13.18
N LEU A 119 -25.43 -2.40 12.29
CA LEU A 119 -26.14 -3.64 12.63
C LEU A 119 -25.31 -4.57 13.53
N HIS A 120 -24.00 -4.67 13.31
CA HIS A 120 -23.12 -5.46 14.18
C HIS A 120 -22.98 -4.81 15.57
N LEU A 121 -22.78 -3.49 15.62
CA LEU A 121 -22.76 -2.74 16.88
C LEU A 121 -24.10 -2.84 17.63
N ALA A 122 -25.22 -2.83 16.91
CA ALA A 122 -26.56 -3.00 17.47
C ALA A 122 -26.73 -4.38 18.12
N ALA A 123 -26.22 -5.44 17.49
CA ALA A 123 -26.19 -6.78 18.07
C ALA A 123 -25.29 -6.87 19.31
N LEU A 124 -24.07 -6.29 19.27
CA LEU A 124 -23.12 -6.27 20.39
C LEU A 124 -23.65 -5.53 21.62
N PHE A 125 -24.34 -4.41 21.42
CA PHE A 125 -24.91 -3.58 22.50
C PHE A 125 -26.39 -3.86 22.79
N HIS A 126 -26.95 -4.94 22.21
CA HIS A 126 -28.34 -5.38 22.36
C HIS A 126 -29.38 -4.26 22.18
N CYS A 127 -29.17 -3.40 21.18
CA CYS A 127 -30.01 -2.24 20.88
C CYS A 127 -30.41 -2.18 19.40
N GLY A 128 -31.21 -1.17 19.02
CA GLY A 128 -31.59 -0.98 17.61
C GLY A 128 -30.52 -0.27 16.80
N GLU A 129 -30.41 -0.58 15.50
CA GLU A 129 -29.48 0.11 14.57
C GLU A 129 -29.70 1.63 14.57
N SER A 130 -30.95 2.07 14.67
CA SER A 130 -31.34 3.48 14.81
C SER A 130 -30.65 4.16 16.01
N THR A 131 -30.51 3.45 17.14
CA THR A 131 -29.85 3.97 18.34
C THR A 131 -28.35 4.14 18.09
N VAL A 132 -27.69 3.15 17.50
CA VAL A 132 -26.26 3.22 17.13
C VAL A 132 -26.01 4.39 16.17
N ARG A 133 -26.83 4.50 15.12
CA ARG A 133 -26.74 5.58 14.14
C ARG A 133 -26.89 6.96 14.79
N ASN A 134 -27.89 7.13 15.66
CA ASN A 134 -28.13 8.40 16.35
C ASN A 134 -26.95 8.78 17.26
N VAL A 135 -26.42 7.83 18.03
CA VAL A 135 -25.22 8.04 18.86
C VAL A 135 -24.03 8.48 18.00
N ILE A 136 -23.74 7.77 16.90
CA ILE A 136 -22.63 8.11 16.00
C ILE A 136 -22.79 9.53 15.41
N VAL A 137 -23.99 9.88 14.95
CA VAL A 137 -24.27 11.23 14.41
C VAL A 137 -24.08 12.30 15.48
N THR A 138 -24.60 12.10 16.71
CA THR A 138 -24.40 13.04 17.82
C THR A 138 -22.90 13.21 18.15
N PHE A 139 -22.11 12.14 18.16
CA PHE A 139 -20.67 12.25 18.38
C PHE A 139 -19.95 12.98 17.23
N ILE A 140 -20.37 12.81 15.98
CA ILE A 140 -19.83 13.59 14.84
C ILE A 140 -20.14 15.09 15.00
N GLU A 141 -21.34 15.46 15.42
CA GLU A 141 -21.72 16.86 15.67
C GLU A 141 -20.93 17.47 16.84
N VAL A 142 -20.76 16.71 17.93
CA VAL A 142 -19.95 17.11 19.09
C VAL A 142 -18.47 17.29 18.70
N LEU A 143 -17.89 16.37 17.93
CA LEU A 143 -16.52 16.47 17.44
C LEU A 143 -16.35 17.65 16.47
N HIS A 144 -17.31 17.91 15.58
CA HIS A 144 -17.30 19.10 14.72
C HIS A 144 -17.36 20.40 15.53
N LYS A 145 -18.12 20.45 16.63
CA LYS A 145 -18.09 21.61 17.53
C LYS A 145 -16.72 21.74 18.22
N LEU A 146 -16.33 20.74 19.01
CA LEU A 146 -15.15 20.82 19.88
C LEU A 146 -13.84 20.92 19.10
N LEU A 147 -13.65 20.12 18.05
CA LEU A 147 -12.40 20.13 17.29
C LEU A 147 -12.37 21.27 16.27
N PHE A 148 -13.42 21.42 15.45
CA PHE A 148 -13.37 22.37 14.33
C PHE A 148 -13.79 23.79 14.71
N LYS A 149 -14.83 23.99 15.54
CA LYS A 149 -15.25 25.35 15.93
C LYS A 149 -14.44 25.91 17.10
N ASP A 150 -14.18 25.08 18.11
CA ASP A 150 -13.61 25.56 19.37
C ASP A 150 -12.06 25.47 19.41
N ILE A 151 -11.43 24.63 18.57
CA ILE A 151 -9.95 24.47 18.51
C ILE A 151 -9.34 24.87 17.14
N MET A 152 -9.89 24.44 16.00
CA MET A 152 -9.24 24.53 14.68
C MET A 152 -9.85 25.61 13.76
N SER A 153 -9.51 26.88 13.98
CA SER A 153 -10.08 28.02 13.22
C SER A 153 -9.84 28.00 11.70
N THR A 154 -8.94 27.18 11.16
CA THR A 154 -8.72 26.99 9.72
C THR A 154 -8.07 25.63 9.42
N VAL A 155 -8.62 24.87 8.47
CA VAL A 155 -8.09 23.57 8.02
C VAL A 155 -7.59 23.68 6.56
N PRO A 156 -6.32 23.36 6.25
CA PRO A 156 -5.71 23.58 4.93
C PRO A 156 -6.42 22.78 3.82
N SER A 157 -6.37 23.24 2.56
CA SER A 157 -6.93 22.50 1.43
C SER A 157 -6.05 21.30 1.05
N ARG A 158 -6.66 20.26 0.46
CA ARG A 158 -5.90 19.10 -0.08
C ARG A 158 -4.89 19.56 -1.13
N GLU A 159 -5.25 20.58 -1.89
CA GLU A 159 -4.47 21.15 -2.99
C GLU A 159 -3.22 21.84 -2.45
N LYS A 160 -3.35 22.60 -1.33
CA LYS A 160 -2.20 23.15 -0.61
C LYS A 160 -1.29 22.03 -0.10
N ASN A 161 -1.85 21.03 0.58
CA ASN A 161 -1.08 19.90 1.14
C ASN A 161 -0.31 19.13 0.06
N LYS A 162 -0.91 18.91 -1.12
CA LYS A 162 -0.26 18.24 -2.26
C LYS A 162 1.01 18.96 -2.73
N THR A 163 1.08 20.29 -2.63
CA THR A 163 2.30 21.04 -3.02
C THR A 163 3.49 20.82 -2.07
N SER A 164 3.23 20.41 -0.82
CA SER A 164 4.25 20.17 0.21
C SER A 164 4.32 18.69 0.64
N LEU A 165 3.71 17.77 -0.11
CA LEU A 165 3.60 16.35 0.26
C LEU A 165 4.93 15.61 0.00
N PRO A 166 5.61 15.05 1.01
CA PRO A 166 6.88 14.36 0.81
C PRO A 166 6.70 13.09 -0.05
N SER A 167 7.75 12.69 -0.79
CA SER A 167 7.67 11.57 -1.74
C SER A 167 7.23 10.24 -1.12
N SER A 168 7.54 9.99 0.16
CA SER A 168 7.10 8.82 0.93
C SER A 168 5.59 8.80 1.18
N PHE A 169 4.92 9.96 1.23
CA PHE A 169 3.49 10.11 1.51
C PHE A 169 2.62 10.23 0.24
N ARG A 170 3.19 10.02 -0.96
CA ARG A 170 2.50 10.15 -2.27
C ARG A 170 1.25 9.27 -2.44
N HIS A 171 1.04 8.27 -1.59
CA HIS A 171 -0.18 7.45 -1.57
C HIS A 171 -1.33 8.12 -0.79
N MET A 172 -1.05 9.05 0.13
CA MET A 172 -2.04 9.69 1.01
C MET A 172 -2.66 10.99 0.44
N GLN A 173 -2.81 11.10 -0.89
CA GLN A 173 -3.20 12.38 -1.55
C GLN A 173 -4.61 12.90 -1.17
N ASN A 174 -5.44 12.05 -0.57
CA ASN A 174 -6.77 12.38 -0.06
C ASN A 174 -6.76 12.84 1.41
N CYS A 175 -5.65 12.69 2.12
CA CYS A 175 -5.45 13.21 3.47
C CYS A 175 -5.52 14.74 3.48
N ARG A 176 -6.22 15.31 4.45
CA ARG A 176 -6.35 16.77 4.63
C ARG A 176 -5.65 17.28 5.90
N MET A 177 -5.52 16.42 6.92
CA MET A 177 -4.88 16.69 8.21
C MET A 177 -4.70 15.33 8.90
N ILE A 178 -3.65 15.18 9.72
CA ILE A 178 -3.48 14.00 10.59
C ILE A 178 -3.60 14.52 12.02
N VAL A 179 -4.66 14.13 12.71
CA VAL A 179 -4.92 14.58 14.09
C VAL A 179 -4.51 13.48 15.06
N ASP A 180 -3.53 13.75 15.92
CA ASP A 180 -3.07 12.85 16.99
C ASP A 180 -3.33 13.45 18.38
N CYS A 181 -3.51 12.58 19.37
CA CYS A 181 -3.69 12.90 20.78
C CYS A 181 -2.47 12.44 21.59
N THR A 182 -1.33 13.09 21.39
CA THR A 182 -0.05 12.69 21.99
C THR A 182 -0.06 12.81 23.52
N ASP A 183 0.20 11.71 24.24
CA ASP A 183 0.50 11.70 25.68
C ASP A 183 1.94 12.20 25.93
N ILE A 184 2.10 13.46 26.34
CA ILE A 184 3.39 14.02 26.78
C ILE A 184 3.61 13.69 28.26
N LYS A 185 4.66 12.92 28.58
CA LYS A 185 5.01 12.57 29.96
C LYS A 185 5.45 13.81 30.75
N ILE A 186 4.95 13.96 31.98
CA ILE A 186 5.35 15.03 32.90
C ILE A 186 5.95 14.49 34.20
N ALA A 187 6.65 15.36 34.93
CA ALA A 187 7.00 15.12 36.33
C ALA A 187 5.73 15.12 37.20
N ILE A 188 5.75 14.37 38.31
CA ILE A 188 4.61 14.26 39.24
C ILE A 188 4.30 15.66 39.82
N PRO A 189 3.07 16.21 39.63
CA PRO A 189 2.67 17.48 40.22
C PRO A 189 2.74 17.46 41.76
N LYS A 190 3.07 18.58 42.41
CA LYS A 190 3.13 18.63 43.89
C LYS A 190 1.75 18.65 44.57
N GLN A 191 0.71 19.10 43.87
CA GLN A 191 -0.65 19.20 44.38
C GLN A 191 -1.46 17.96 43.99
N MET A 192 -2.17 17.36 44.97
CA MET A 192 -2.91 16.11 44.78
C MET A 192 -4.00 16.20 43.71
N ASP A 193 -4.68 17.35 43.59
CA ASP A 193 -5.72 17.55 42.57
C ASP A 193 -5.12 17.48 41.16
N ILE A 194 -3.97 18.13 40.95
CA ILE A 194 -3.27 18.12 39.66
C ILE A 194 -2.66 16.73 39.39
N GLN A 195 -2.21 16.01 40.43
CA GLN A 195 -1.83 14.59 40.28
C GLN A 195 -3.00 13.74 39.77
N LYS A 196 -4.19 13.89 40.37
CA LYS A 196 -5.41 13.16 39.99
C LYS A 196 -5.81 13.42 38.54
N GLU A 197 -5.84 14.67 38.10
CA GLU A 197 -6.25 15.01 36.73
C GLU A 197 -5.20 14.66 35.66
N THR A 198 -3.91 14.55 36.03
CA THR A 198 -2.83 14.20 35.08
C THR A 198 -2.48 12.72 35.04
N TYR A 199 -2.93 11.92 36.01
CA TYR A 199 -2.55 10.50 36.09
C TYR A 199 -3.30 9.63 35.08
N SER A 200 -2.60 9.21 34.02
CA SER A 200 -3.11 8.27 33.05
C SER A 200 -2.97 6.85 33.58
N ALA A 201 -4.04 6.31 34.18
CA ALA A 201 -4.09 4.93 34.67
C ALA A 201 -3.78 3.89 33.58
N TYR A 202 -4.12 4.17 32.32
CA TYR A 202 -3.77 3.35 31.16
C TYR A 202 -2.25 3.31 30.88
N ARG A 203 -1.54 4.43 31.07
CA ARG A 203 -0.08 4.52 30.87
C ARG A 203 0.72 4.22 32.15
N GLY A 204 0.09 4.18 33.32
CA GLY A 204 0.74 4.06 34.62
C GLY A 204 1.58 5.28 35.01
N MET A 205 1.30 6.47 34.46
CA MET A 205 2.13 7.67 34.64
C MET A 205 1.33 8.96 34.44
N HIS A 206 1.90 10.09 34.89
CA HIS A 206 1.34 11.42 34.62
C HIS A 206 1.66 11.88 33.19
N SER A 207 0.64 12.32 32.46
CA SER A 207 0.76 12.96 31.14
C SER A 207 -0.14 14.19 31.01
N PHE A 208 0.24 15.08 30.09
CA PHE A 208 -0.72 15.95 29.42
C PHE A 208 -1.03 15.37 28.04
N LYS A 209 -2.30 15.44 27.61
CA LYS A 209 -2.70 15.09 26.26
C LYS A 209 -2.73 16.35 25.41
N LEU A 210 -1.93 16.37 24.36
CA LEU A 210 -1.88 17.46 23.39
C LEU A 210 -2.51 16.99 22.07
N LEU A 211 -3.40 17.82 21.52
CA LEU A 211 -3.91 17.62 20.17
C LEU A 211 -2.90 18.21 19.18
N LEU A 212 -2.34 17.37 18.31
CA LEU A 212 -1.49 17.78 17.19
C LEU A 212 -2.27 17.60 15.89
N GLY A 213 -2.16 18.54 14.95
CA GLY A 213 -2.84 18.53 13.66
C GLY A 213 -2.39 19.65 12.73
#